data_AF-A0A9E8SD41-F1
#
_entry.id   AF-A0A9E8SD41-F1
#
_cell.length_a   1.000
_cell.length_b   1.000
_cell.length_c   1.000
_cell.angle_alpha   90.00
_cell.angle_beta   90.00
_cell.angle_gamma   90.00
#
_symmetry.space_group_name_H-M   'P 1'
#
loop_
_entity.id
_entity.type
_entity.pdbx_description
1 polymer ?
#
loop_
_entity_poly.entity_id
_entity_poly.type
_entity_poly.pdbx_seq_one_letter_code
_entity_poly.pdbx_strand_id
1 'polypeptide(L)'
;MIIKGVHHYIMNTYPKPQTITLQEKKLVGQSIDMSLIENKTFELFSDFMPKRRHIKNGLDTLIYEVLVYDSMTYFSEFNPNTLFKKWAAIEVSQYESIPRKHDLL
;
A
#
# COMPACT_ATOMS: atom_id res chain seq x y z
N MET A 1 -36.15 -28.87 -27.90
CA MET A 1 -35.56 -28.17 -26.74
C MET A 1 -34.66 -27.06 -27.27
N ILE A 2 -35.15 -25.82 -27.29
CA ILE A 2 -34.39 -24.63 -27.67
C ILE A 2 -34.43 -23.73 -26.44
N ILE A 3 -33.30 -23.58 -25.75
CA ILE A 3 -33.17 -22.63 -24.64
C ILE A 3 -32.42 -21.43 -25.20
N LYS A 4 -33.14 -20.35 -25.52
CA LYS A 4 -32.54 -19.05 -25.86
C LYS A 4 -32.10 -18.40 -24.55
N GLY A 5 -30.80 -18.38 -24.30
CA GLY A 5 -30.20 -17.65 -23.18
C GLY A 5 -30.32 -16.15 -23.39
N VAL A 6 -30.93 -15.46 -22.42
CA VAL A 6 -31.01 -14.00 -22.36
C VAL A 6 -29.66 -13.50 -21.84
N HIS A 7 -28.85 -12.91 -22.72
CA HIS A 7 -27.63 -12.19 -22.33
C HIS A 7 -28.00 -10.86 -21.68
N HIS A 8 -28.07 -10.82 -20.35
CA HIS A 8 -28.11 -9.57 -19.60
C HIS A 8 -26.66 -9.14 -19.34
N TYR A 9 -26.11 -8.26 -20.18
CA TYR A 9 -24.84 -7.60 -19.92
C TYR A 9 -25.06 -6.52 -18.84
N ILE A 10 -24.70 -6.84 -17.61
CA ILE A 10 -24.51 -5.82 -16.56
C ILE A 10 -23.31 -4.97 -16.94
N MET A 11 -23.56 -3.72 -17.35
CA MET A 11 -22.52 -2.71 -17.57
C MET A 11 -21.90 -2.34 -16.22
N ASN A 12 -20.76 -2.94 -15.88
CA ASN A 12 -19.95 -2.48 -14.75
C ASN A 12 -19.46 -1.05 -15.05
N THR A 13 -19.97 -0.07 -14.31
CA THR A 13 -19.46 1.31 -14.37
C THR A 13 -18.18 1.39 -13.56
N TYR A 14 -17.03 1.49 -14.25
CA TYR A 14 -15.76 1.78 -13.58
C TYR A 14 -15.80 3.20 -12.99
N PRO A 15 -15.29 3.41 -11.76
CA PRO A 15 -15.22 4.76 -11.20
C PRO A 15 -14.34 5.64 -12.09
N LYS A 16 -14.83 6.85 -12.39
CA LYS A 16 -14.06 7.85 -13.15
C LYS A 16 -12.88 8.34 -12.28
N PRO A 17 -11.65 8.43 -12.81
CA PRO A 17 -10.52 8.99 -12.08
C PRO A 17 -10.82 10.41 -11.58
N GLN A 18 -10.43 10.71 -10.35
CA GLN A 18 -10.57 12.02 -9.73
C GLN A 18 -9.21 12.51 -9.23
N THR A 19 -8.93 13.78 -9.46
CA THR A 19 -7.78 14.46 -8.85
C THR A 19 -8.25 15.08 -7.54
N ILE A 20 -7.61 14.72 -6.43
CA ILE A 20 -7.91 15.24 -5.10
C ILE A 20 -6.62 15.80 -4.48
N THR A 21 -6.75 16.90 -3.73
CA THR A 21 -5.66 17.40 -2.89
C THR A 21 -5.74 16.71 -1.53
N LEU A 22 -4.68 16.03 -1.12
CA LEU A 22 -4.57 15.43 0.20
C LEU A 22 -3.80 16.38 1.13
N GLN A 23 -4.24 16.46 2.38
CA GLN A 23 -3.42 17.05 3.44
C GLN A 23 -2.24 16.13 3.74
N GLU A 24 -1.17 16.69 4.30
CA GLU A 24 -0.02 15.93 4.77
C GLU A 24 -0.48 14.86 5.77
N LYS A 25 0.04 13.63 5.59
CA LYS A 25 -0.23 12.49 6.46
C LYS A 25 1.06 12.10 7.16
N LYS A 26 0.98 11.82 8.46
CA LYS A 26 2.08 11.24 9.23
C LYS A 26 1.88 9.75 9.29
N LEU A 27 2.84 8.98 8.78
CA LEU A 27 2.70 7.54 8.67
C LEU A 27 3.70 6.84 9.60
N VAL A 28 3.25 5.76 10.25
CA VAL A 28 4.11 4.88 11.05
C VAL A 28 3.90 3.46 10.55
N GLY A 29 4.99 2.78 10.23
CA GLY A 29 4.90 1.50 9.55
C GLY A 29 6.16 0.66 9.63
N GLN A 30 6.14 -0.44 8.90
CA GLN A 30 7.30 -1.28 8.64
C GLN A 30 7.61 -1.21 7.15
N SER A 31 8.88 -1.37 6.80
CA SER A 31 9.31 -1.42 5.41
C SER A 31 10.25 -2.58 5.15
N ILE A 32 10.29 -3.00 3.89
CA ILE A 32 11.26 -3.96 3.38
C ILE A 32 11.62 -3.59 1.94
N ASP A 33 12.89 -3.76 1.60
CA ASP A 33 13.36 -3.64 0.23
C ASP A 33 13.01 -4.92 -0.55
N MET A 34 12.42 -4.74 -1.74
CA MET A 34 11.99 -5.84 -2.60
C MET A 34 12.06 -5.42 -4.08
N SER A 35 11.88 -6.39 -4.98
CA SER A 35 11.65 -6.13 -6.40
C SER A 35 10.33 -6.77 -6.85
N LEU A 36 9.92 -6.56 -8.10
CA LEU A 36 8.73 -7.24 -8.64
C LEU A 36 8.95 -8.75 -8.77
N ILE A 37 10.19 -9.17 -9.07
CA ILE A 37 10.57 -10.59 -9.12
C ILE A 37 10.64 -11.19 -7.71
N GLU A 38 11.34 -10.52 -6.79
CA GLU A 38 11.47 -10.95 -5.39
C GLU A 38 10.45 -10.24 -4.51
N ASN A 39 9.17 -10.54 -4.74
CA ASN A 39 8.07 -9.88 -4.05
C ASN A 39 7.90 -10.40 -2.61
N LYS A 40 8.13 -9.53 -1.62
CA LYS A 40 7.99 -9.83 -0.17
C LYS A 40 6.75 -9.18 0.46
N THR A 41 5.73 -8.85 -0.33
CA THR A 41 4.51 -8.18 0.16
C THR A 41 3.79 -9.01 1.22
N PHE A 42 3.68 -10.32 1.03
CA PHE A 42 3.04 -11.19 2.02
C PHE A 42 3.79 -11.20 3.35
N GLU A 43 5.12 -11.29 3.31
CA GLU A 43 5.98 -11.25 4.50
C GLU A 43 5.80 -9.92 5.26
N LEU A 44 5.90 -8.80 4.55
CA LEU A 44 5.75 -7.46 5.10
C LEU A 44 4.39 -7.30 5.82
N PHE A 45 3.29 -7.63 5.15
CA PHE A 45 1.96 -7.44 5.71
C PHE A 45 1.65 -8.45 6.81
N SER A 46 2.09 -9.71 6.68
CA SER A 46 1.89 -10.72 7.73
C SER A 46 2.59 -10.36 9.02
N ASP A 47 3.78 -9.73 8.95
CA ASP A 47 4.50 -9.26 10.13
C ASP A 47 3.92 -7.93 10.68
N PHE A 48 3.48 -7.02 9.82
CA PHE A 48 2.94 -5.72 10.21
C PHE A 48 1.55 -5.80 10.87
N MET A 49 0.62 -6.57 10.27
CA MET A 49 -0.78 -6.58 10.67
C MET A 49 -1.04 -6.93 12.15
N PRO A 50 -0.38 -7.92 12.78
CA PRO A 50 -0.55 -8.15 14.21
C PRO A 50 0.10 -7.05 15.06
N LYS A 51 1.15 -6.39 14.59
CA LYS A 51 1.89 -5.37 15.35
C LYS A 51 1.26 -3.99 15.32
N ARG A 52 0.50 -3.65 14.27
CA ARG A 52 -0.14 -2.32 14.11
C ARG A 52 -1.00 -1.91 15.32
N ARG A 53 -1.60 -2.86 16.03
CA ARG A 53 -2.41 -2.61 17.25
C ARG A 53 -1.62 -1.97 18.39
N HIS A 54 -0.29 -2.04 18.34
CA HIS A 54 0.60 -1.45 19.33
C HIS A 54 1.05 -0.03 18.95
N ILE A 55 0.71 0.43 17.75
CA ILE A 55 0.96 1.80 17.32
C ILE A 55 -0.10 2.70 17.95
N LYS A 56 0.34 3.71 18.70
CA LYS A 56 -0.53 4.70 19.34
C LYS A 56 -0.95 5.78 18.34
N ASN A 57 -2.00 6.53 18.70
CA ASN A 57 -2.46 7.71 17.96
C ASN A 57 -2.91 7.44 16.52
N GLY A 58 -3.25 6.19 16.19
CA GLY A 58 -3.83 5.82 14.90
C GLY A 58 -5.15 6.56 14.65
N LEU A 59 -5.28 7.20 13.49
CA LEU A 59 -6.43 8.03 13.15
C LEU A 59 -7.61 7.23 12.60
N ASP A 60 -7.34 6.09 11.95
CA ASP A 60 -8.35 5.24 11.35
C ASP A 60 -7.90 3.77 11.30
N THR A 61 -8.64 2.94 10.57
CA THR A 61 -8.33 1.51 10.37
C THR A 61 -7.70 1.21 9.02
N LEU A 62 -7.44 2.25 8.22
CA LEU A 62 -6.86 2.13 6.89
C LEU A 62 -5.40 1.69 7.00
N ILE A 63 -4.96 0.96 5.97
CA ILE A 63 -3.57 0.57 5.80
C ILE A 63 -3.06 1.26 4.54
N TYR A 64 -1.94 1.93 4.67
CA TYR A 64 -1.25 2.57 3.57
C TYR A 64 -0.17 1.63 3.06
N GLU A 65 -0.24 1.30 1.77
CA GLU A 65 0.84 0.66 1.02
C GLU A 65 1.60 1.76 0.27
N VAL A 66 2.84 2.05 0.66
CA VAL A 66 3.65 3.09 0.02
C VAL A 66 4.87 2.46 -0.64
N LEU A 67 5.06 2.73 -1.93
CA LEU A 67 6.24 2.30 -2.67
C LEU A 67 7.14 3.51 -2.90
N VAL A 68 8.36 3.44 -2.39
CA VAL A 68 9.39 4.47 -2.54
C VAL A 68 10.46 3.93 -3.47
N TYR A 69 10.68 4.65 -4.58
CA TYR A 69 11.72 4.36 -5.56
C TYR A 69 12.85 5.37 -5.39
N ASP A 70 14.09 4.89 -5.29
CA ASP A 70 15.26 5.75 -5.10
C ASP A 70 15.58 6.63 -6.33
N SER A 71 15.03 6.26 -7.49
CA SER A 71 15.27 6.95 -8.74
C SER A 71 14.03 7.01 -9.62
N MET A 72 13.86 8.15 -10.30
CA MET A 72 12.84 8.32 -11.34
C MET A 72 13.09 7.40 -12.56
N THR A 73 14.32 6.89 -12.71
CA THR A 73 14.69 6.02 -13.83
C THR A 73 13.90 4.71 -13.85
N TYR A 74 13.32 4.29 -12.72
CA TYR A 74 12.41 3.15 -12.66
C TYR A 74 11.27 3.26 -13.70
N PHE A 75 10.77 4.47 -13.95
CA PHE A 75 9.65 4.71 -14.87
C PHE A 75 10.09 4.90 -16.33
N SER A 76 11.35 5.25 -16.58
CA SER A 76 11.88 5.38 -17.95
C SER A 76 12.48 4.07 -18.47
N GLU A 77 13.10 3.27 -17.59
CA GLU A 77 13.78 2.02 -17.90
C GLU A 77 13.27 0.92 -16.99
N PHE A 78 12.10 0.38 -17.34
CA PHE A 78 11.48 -0.66 -16.55
C PHE A 78 12.38 -1.90 -16.43
N ASN A 79 12.72 -2.26 -15.20
CA ASN A 79 13.38 -3.51 -14.87
C ASN A 79 12.69 -4.11 -13.63
N PRO A 80 12.09 -5.31 -13.74
CA PRO A 80 11.34 -5.91 -12.63
C PRO A 80 12.23 -6.36 -11.46
N ASN A 81 13.56 -6.37 -11.65
CA ASN A 81 14.53 -6.63 -10.58
C ASN A 81 14.95 -5.35 -9.82
N THR A 82 14.56 -4.16 -10.29
CA THR A 82 14.89 -2.91 -9.60
C THR A 82 14.30 -2.93 -8.21
N LEU A 83 15.16 -2.67 -7.22
CA LEU A 83 14.76 -2.60 -5.83
C LEU A 83 13.94 -1.33 -5.58
N PHE A 84 12.92 -1.49 -4.77
CA PHE A 84 12.15 -0.39 -4.19
C PHE A 84 11.82 -0.74 -2.75
N LYS A 85 11.60 0.28 -1.94
CA LYS A 85 11.16 0.12 -0.57
C LYS A 85 9.65 0.11 -0.53
N LYS A 86 9.05 -0.96 -0.02
CA LYS A 86 7.60 -1.02 0.24
C LYS A 86 7.34 -0.84 1.72
N TRP A 87 6.37 0.00 2.05
CA TRP A 87 5.88 0.22 3.39
C TRP A 87 4.48 -0.35 3.57
N ALA A 88 4.23 -0.91 4.75
CA ALA A 88 2.90 -1.10 5.29
C ALA A 88 2.78 -0.20 6.53
N ALA A 89 1.85 0.75 6.50
CA ALA A 89 1.75 1.81 7.50
C ALA A 89 0.30 2.13 7.88
N ILE A 90 0.15 2.82 9.01
CA ILE A 90 -1.10 3.49 9.39
C ILE A 90 -0.83 4.99 9.57
N GLU A 91 -1.89 5.80 9.45
CA GLU A 91 -1.82 7.23 9.72
C GLU A 91 -1.98 7.51 11.21
N VAL A 92 -1.15 8.41 11.73
CA VAL A 92 -1.16 8.83 13.13
C VAL A 92 -1.32 10.35 13.26
N SER A 93 -1.93 10.83 14.35
CA SER A 93 -2.04 12.28 14.61
C SER A 93 -0.69 12.92 14.93
N GLN A 94 0.20 12.16 15.58
CA GLN A 94 1.53 12.60 16.00
C GLN A 94 2.48 11.40 16.17
N TYR A 95 3.78 11.65 15.97
CA TYR A 95 4.82 10.67 16.30
C TYR A 95 4.99 10.57 17.81
N GLU A 96 5.02 9.35 18.32
CA GLU A 96 5.29 9.03 19.73
C GLU A 96 6.35 7.92 19.77
N SER A 97 6.75 7.43 20.96
CA SER A 97 7.80 6.41 21.04
C SER A 97 7.42 5.18 20.21
N ILE A 98 8.21 4.97 19.16
CA ILE A 98 7.92 3.99 18.13
C ILE A 98 8.37 2.62 18.65
N PRO A 99 7.52 1.58 18.61
CA PRO A 99 7.96 0.24 19.00
C PRO A 99 9.14 -0.21 18.12
N ARG A 100 10.19 -0.78 18.72
CA ARG A 100 11.37 -1.35 18.03
C ARG A 100 10.90 -2.19 16.83
N LYS A 101 11.31 -1.80 15.61
CA LYS A 101 10.97 -2.31 14.26
C LYS A 101 10.04 -1.44 13.41
N HIS A 102 9.41 -0.39 13.92
CA HIS A 102 8.69 0.55 13.06
C HIS A 102 9.56 1.79 12.82
N ASP A 103 9.39 2.37 11.64
CA ASP A 103 10.04 3.60 11.22
C ASP A 103 8.97 4.65 10.84
N LEU A 104 9.40 5.91 10.74
CA LEU A 104 8.56 7.03 10.35
C LEU A 104 8.61 7.24 8.84
N LEU A 105 7.47 7.61 8.28
CA LEU A 105 7.33 8.07 6.90
C LEU A 105 6.57 9.39 6.85
#